data_AF-A0A972Z0T1-F1
#
_entry.id   AF-A0A972Z0T1-F1
#
_cell.length_a   1.000
_cell.length_b   1.000
_cell.length_c   1.000
_cell.angle_alpha   90.00
_cell.angle_beta   90.00
_cell.angle_gamma   90.00
#
_symmetry.space_group_name_H-M   'P 1'
#
loop_
_entity.id
_entity.type
_entity.pdbx_description
1 polymer ?
#
loop_
_entity_poly.entity_id
_entity_poly.type
_entity_poly.pdbx_seq_one_letter_code
_entity_poly.pdbx_strand_id
1 'polypeptide(L)'
;MTINEKLTKIQTEFKSKKSRFNSFGKYYFRSAEDILEATKPFLKELEVSVTINEELIATAGGGPVLQCTATIHDGDDSLSATAIVGVDLDQKGMQMPQRYGAASSYGKKYALGNLFLIDDTQDSDATNTHGKNGTTKKKLTEAGLTKAKEYVAKGGSISTIKNKYIVSANQEELLIQATL
;
A
#
# COMPACT_ATOMS: atom_id res chain seq x y z
N MET A 1 21.47 -18.74 -22.64
CA MET A 1 20.78 -18.82 -21.33
C MET A 1 19.44 -19.49 -21.57
N THR A 2 19.06 -20.47 -20.74
CA THR A 2 17.69 -21.01 -20.72
C THR A 2 16.71 -19.94 -20.22
N ILE A 3 15.41 -20.12 -20.46
CA ILE A 3 14.39 -19.19 -19.92
C ILE A 3 14.45 -19.09 -18.38
N ASN A 4 14.80 -20.19 -17.69
CA ASN A 4 14.98 -20.19 -16.24
C ASN A 4 16.17 -19.34 -15.80
N GLU A 5 17.30 -19.41 -16.52
CA GLU A 5 18.47 -18.57 -16.22
C GLU A 5 18.18 -17.08 -16.49
N LYS A 6 17.46 -16.79 -17.59
CA LYS A 6 17.01 -15.43 -17.92
C LYS A 6 16.08 -14.90 -16.81
N LEU A 7 15.07 -15.67 -16.41
CA LEU A 7 14.14 -15.31 -15.33
C LEU A 7 14.88 -15.15 -13.99
N THR A 8 15.81 -16.04 -13.66
CA THR A 8 16.63 -15.95 -12.44
C THR A 8 17.37 -14.63 -12.39
N LYS A 9 17.99 -14.20 -13.50
CA LYS A 9 18.68 -12.91 -13.56
C LYS A 9 17.74 -11.74 -13.27
N ILE A 10 16.54 -11.75 -13.86
CA ILE A 10 15.53 -10.72 -13.58
C ILE A 10 15.17 -10.75 -12.10
N GLN A 11 14.84 -11.92 -11.54
CA GLN A 11 14.42 -12.06 -10.14
C GLN A 11 15.50 -11.61 -9.14
N THR A 12 16.79 -11.74 -9.46
CA THR A 12 17.88 -11.34 -8.55
C THR A 12 18.29 -9.88 -8.70
N GLU A 13 18.21 -9.31 -9.91
CA GLU A 13 18.72 -7.97 -10.20
C GLU A 13 17.62 -6.91 -10.28
N PHE A 14 16.36 -7.31 -10.45
CA PHE A 14 15.23 -6.40 -10.63
C PHE A 14 15.05 -5.49 -9.40
N LYS A 15 14.99 -4.19 -9.67
CA LYS A 15 14.67 -3.16 -8.67
C LYS A 15 13.70 -2.16 -9.25
N SER A 16 12.54 -2.04 -8.61
CA SER A 16 11.59 -0.95 -8.85
C SER A 16 11.37 -0.19 -7.53
N LYS A 17 11.14 1.13 -7.58
CA LYS A 17 10.89 1.95 -6.38
C LYS A 17 9.40 1.98 -6.06
N LYS A 18 9.03 1.87 -4.77
CA LYS A 18 7.65 2.16 -4.33
C LYS A 18 7.39 3.67 -4.49
N SER A 19 6.79 4.06 -5.61
CA SER A 19 6.65 5.47 -6.05
C SER A 19 5.27 6.06 -5.74
N ARG A 20 4.27 5.22 -5.48
CA ARG A 20 2.87 5.64 -5.32
C ARG A 20 2.45 5.55 -3.86
N PHE A 21 1.69 6.53 -3.37
CA PHE A 21 1.24 6.58 -1.99
C PHE A 21 -0.25 6.26 -1.87
N ASN A 22 -0.60 5.27 -1.05
CA ASN A 22 -1.96 4.97 -0.67
C ASN A 22 -2.35 5.84 0.53
N SER A 23 -3.23 6.82 0.30
CA SER A 23 -3.67 7.74 1.35
C SER A 23 -4.56 7.12 2.43
N PHE A 24 -5.22 6.00 2.15
CA PHE A 24 -6.09 5.30 3.10
C PHE A 24 -5.25 4.43 4.06
N GLY A 25 -4.43 3.54 3.50
CA GLY A 25 -3.55 2.65 4.26
C GLY A 25 -2.23 3.28 4.72
N LYS A 26 -1.93 4.52 4.28
CA LYS A 26 -0.72 5.28 4.63
C LYS A 26 0.60 4.57 4.28
N TYR A 27 0.63 3.91 3.13
CA TYR A 27 1.81 3.19 2.65
C TYR A 27 2.21 3.56 1.24
N TYR A 28 3.49 3.33 0.90
CA TYR A 28 3.98 3.39 -0.47
C TYR A 28 3.88 2.01 -1.13
N PHE A 29 3.57 1.99 -2.42
CA PHE A 29 3.45 0.78 -3.23
C PHE A 29 3.98 1.02 -4.66
N ARG A 30 4.11 -0.06 -5.42
CA ARG A 30 4.38 -0.05 -6.87
C ARG A 30 3.10 -0.39 -7.60
N SER A 31 2.77 0.31 -8.67
CA SER A 31 1.74 -0.15 -9.59
C SER A 31 2.30 -1.17 -10.59
N ALA A 32 1.42 -1.81 -11.35
CA ALA A 32 1.83 -2.67 -12.45
C ALA A 32 2.69 -1.89 -13.47
N GLU A 33 2.37 -0.62 -13.72
CA GLU A 33 3.13 0.27 -14.61
C GLU A 33 4.55 0.54 -14.08
N ASP A 34 4.72 0.76 -12.77
CA ASP A 34 6.05 0.92 -12.15
C ASP A 34 6.91 -0.36 -12.31
N ILE A 35 6.28 -1.54 -12.27
CA ILE A 35 6.97 -2.82 -12.45
C ILE A 35 7.34 -3.01 -13.92
N LEU A 36 6.40 -2.78 -14.83
CA LEU A 36 6.59 -2.91 -16.28
C LEU A 36 7.71 -1.99 -16.78
N GLU A 37 7.73 -0.73 -16.35
CA GLU A 37 8.78 0.22 -16.75
C GLU A 37 10.17 -0.26 -16.29
N ALA A 38 10.28 -0.73 -15.04
CA ALA A 38 11.53 -1.25 -14.50
C ALA A 38 11.98 -2.57 -15.15
N THR A 39 11.06 -3.30 -15.81
CA THR A 39 11.37 -4.58 -16.47
C THR A 39 12.00 -4.36 -17.85
N LYS A 40 11.68 -3.25 -18.54
CA LYS A 40 12.11 -2.98 -19.94
C LYS A 40 13.60 -3.16 -20.22
N PRO A 41 14.54 -2.71 -19.36
CA PRO A 41 15.97 -2.92 -19.60
C PRO A 41 16.34 -4.40 -19.72
N PHE A 42 15.76 -5.25 -18.85
CA PHE A 42 15.99 -6.69 -18.85
C PHE A 42 15.39 -7.38 -20.08
N LEU A 43 14.20 -6.94 -20.52
CA LEU A 43 13.56 -7.47 -21.73
C LEU A 43 14.49 -7.35 -22.94
N LYS A 44 15.11 -6.16 -23.09
CA LYS A 44 16.05 -5.90 -24.17
C LYS A 44 17.36 -6.66 -24.00
N GLU A 45 17.88 -6.73 -22.78
CA GLU A 45 19.16 -7.39 -22.50
C GLU A 45 19.11 -8.91 -22.70
N LEU A 46 18.01 -9.54 -22.30
CA LEU A 46 17.85 -11.00 -22.30
C LEU A 46 17.08 -11.53 -23.51
N GLU A 47 16.68 -10.63 -24.42
CA GLU A 47 15.88 -10.94 -25.60
C GLU A 47 14.60 -11.72 -25.24
N VAL A 48 13.88 -11.21 -24.25
CA VAL A 48 12.62 -11.77 -23.76
C VAL A 48 11.49 -10.77 -23.89
N SER A 49 10.26 -11.27 -23.95
CA SER A 49 9.06 -10.45 -23.89
C SER A 49 8.19 -10.85 -22.71
N VAL A 50 7.34 -9.92 -22.24
CA VAL A 50 6.38 -10.17 -21.16
C VAL A 50 5.00 -9.80 -21.65
N THR A 51 4.05 -10.71 -21.48
CA THR A 51 2.63 -10.50 -21.77
C THR A 51 1.81 -10.63 -20.49
N ILE A 52 0.65 -9.97 -20.45
CA ILE A 52 -0.31 -10.15 -19.37
C ILE A 52 -1.68 -10.43 -19.97
N ASN A 53 -2.31 -11.51 -19.53
CA ASN A 53 -3.63 -11.93 -19.95
C ASN A 53 -4.58 -11.89 -18.75
N GLU A 54 -5.82 -11.48 -18.99
CA GLU A 54 -6.84 -11.36 -17.95
C GLU A 54 -8.07 -12.14 -18.37
N GLU A 55 -8.63 -12.91 -17.44
CA GLU A 55 -9.81 -13.72 -17.66
C GLU A 55 -10.80 -13.55 -16.50
N LEU A 56 -12.09 -13.46 -16.83
CA LEU A 56 -13.16 -13.48 -15.84
C LEU A 56 -13.53 -14.93 -15.55
N ILE A 57 -13.08 -15.46 -14.41
CA ILE A 57 -13.15 -16.89 -14.08
C ILE A 57 -14.33 -17.27 -13.18
N ALA A 58 -15.02 -16.30 -12.58
CA ALA A 58 -16.24 -16.55 -11.82
C ALA A 58 -17.15 -15.30 -11.81
N THR A 59 -18.47 -15.53 -11.82
CA THR A 59 -19.50 -14.47 -11.78
C THR A 59 -20.72 -14.80 -10.92
N ALA A 60 -20.88 -16.04 -10.44
CA ALA A 60 -22.08 -16.48 -9.71
C ALA A 60 -21.87 -16.47 -8.19
N GLY A 61 -22.86 -15.97 -7.44
CA GLY A 61 -22.99 -16.13 -5.97
C GLY A 61 -21.96 -15.45 -5.07
N GLY A 62 -20.81 -14.99 -5.60
CA GLY A 62 -19.73 -14.34 -4.84
C GLY A 62 -19.12 -13.09 -5.49
N GLY A 63 -19.70 -12.62 -6.61
CA GLY A 63 -19.19 -11.49 -7.39
C GLY A 63 -18.16 -11.89 -8.47
N PRO A 64 -17.77 -10.95 -9.34
CA PRO A 64 -16.84 -11.22 -10.43
C PRO A 64 -15.42 -11.45 -9.91
N VAL A 65 -14.74 -12.48 -10.43
CA VAL A 65 -13.34 -12.78 -10.08
C VAL A 65 -12.49 -12.75 -11.34
N LEU A 66 -11.42 -11.95 -11.32
CA LEU A 66 -10.45 -11.85 -12.40
C LEU A 66 -9.21 -12.68 -12.07
N GLN A 67 -8.79 -13.51 -13.02
CA GLN A 67 -7.47 -14.11 -13.05
C GLN A 67 -6.57 -13.28 -13.97
N CYS A 68 -5.43 -12.84 -13.46
CA CYS A 68 -4.39 -12.16 -14.23
C CYS A 68 -3.17 -13.08 -14.32
N THR A 69 -2.66 -13.31 -15.53
CA THR A 69 -1.50 -14.17 -15.79
C THR A 69 -0.41 -13.35 -16.45
N ALA A 70 0.74 -13.20 -15.78
CA ALA A 70 1.94 -12.62 -16.37
C ALA A 70 2.80 -13.76 -16.92
N THR A 71 3.26 -13.62 -18.16
CA THR A 71 4.06 -14.63 -18.85
C THR A 71 5.31 -14.00 -19.42
N ILE A 72 6.47 -14.59 -19.15
CA ILE A 72 7.73 -14.30 -19.83
C ILE A 72 7.93 -15.31 -20.96
N HIS A 73 8.34 -14.82 -22.13
CA HIS A 73 8.62 -15.62 -23.32
C HIS A 73 10.01 -15.30 -23.83
N ASP A 74 10.73 -16.30 -24.34
CA ASP A 74 12.05 -16.10 -24.93
C ASP A 74 12.15 -16.47 -26.42
N GLY A 75 11.00 -16.73 -27.04
CA GLY A 75 10.85 -17.11 -28.45
C GLY A 75 10.51 -18.58 -28.62
N ASP A 76 11.05 -19.44 -27.76
CA ASP A 76 10.86 -20.89 -27.79
C ASP A 76 10.04 -21.38 -26.58
N ASP A 77 10.40 -20.92 -25.39
CA ASP A 77 9.78 -21.31 -24.13
C ASP A 77 8.99 -20.16 -23.48
N SER A 78 8.15 -20.52 -22.50
CA SER A 78 7.45 -19.55 -21.67
C SER A 78 7.29 -20.02 -20.22
N LEU A 79 7.26 -19.06 -19.29
CA LEU A 79 6.97 -19.27 -17.87
C LEU A 79 5.91 -18.29 -17.43
N SER A 80 4.98 -18.73 -16.59
CA SER A 80 3.84 -17.92 -16.17
C SER A 80 3.65 -17.92 -14.66
N ALA A 81 3.11 -16.82 -14.15
CA ALA A 81 2.59 -16.73 -12.80
C ALA A 81 1.24 -16.01 -12.81
N THR A 82 0.35 -16.43 -11.92
CA THR A 82 -1.03 -15.94 -11.86
C THR A 82 -1.31 -15.19 -10.57
N ALA A 83 -2.29 -14.28 -10.62
CA ALA A 83 -2.94 -13.71 -9.45
C ALA A 83 -4.46 -13.74 -9.65
N ILE A 84 -5.18 -13.94 -8.55
CA ILE A 84 -6.65 -13.99 -8.54
C ILE A 84 -7.15 -12.83 -7.67
N VAL A 85 -8.06 -12.03 -8.19
CA VAL A 85 -8.60 -10.85 -7.51
C VAL A 85 -10.12 -10.77 -7.69
N GLY A 86 -10.83 -10.46 -6.62
CA GLY A 86 -12.26 -10.15 -6.67
C GLY A 86 -12.52 -8.72 -7.15
N VAL A 87 -13.62 -8.52 -7.88
CA VAL A 87 -14.12 -7.19 -8.25
C VAL A 87 -15.16 -6.76 -7.22
N ASP A 88 -14.85 -5.70 -6.47
CA ASP A 88 -15.80 -5.12 -5.50
C ASP A 88 -16.90 -4.34 -6.24
N LEU A 89 -18.09 -4.95 -6.31
CA LEU A 89 -19.29 -4.38 -6.92
C LEU A 89 -20.06 -3.44 -5.99
N ASP A 90 -19.70 -3.34 -4.72
CA ASP A 90 -20.39 -2.52 -3.73
C ASP A 90 -19.57 -1.28 -3.32
N GLN A 91 -18.35 -1.16 -3.83
CA GLN A 91 -17.47 -0.01 -3.60
C GLN A 91 -18.18 1.31 -3.99
N LYS A 92 -18.58 2.08 -2.97
CA LYS A 92 -19.32 3.35 -3.14
C LYS A 92 -18.43 4.41 -3.79
N GLY A 93 -19.02 5.17 -4.72
CA GLY A 93 -18.36 6.29 -5.40
C GLY A 93 -17.48 5.91 -6.60
N MET A 94 -17.33 4.62 -6.92
CA MET A 94 -16.67 4.16 -8.15
C MET A 94 -17.69 3.70 -9.20
N GLN A 95 -17.49 4.12 -10.44
CA GLN A 95 -18.28 3.63 -11.57
C GLN A 95 -17.84 2.21 -11.97
N MET A 96 -18.73 1.44 -12.61
CA MET A 96 -18.44 0.05 -12.99
C MET A 96 -17.11 -0.15 -13.75
N PRO A 97 -16.77 0.64 -14.79
CA PRO A 97 -15.48 0.51 -15.47
C PRO A 97 -14.28 0.77 -14.53
N GLN A 98 -14.42 1.66 -13.55
CA GLN A 98 -13.36 1.96 -12.58
C GLN A 98 -13.16 0.81 -11.60
N ARG A 99 -14.23 0.10 -11.21
CA ARG A 99 -14.15 -1.09 -10.34
C ARG A 99 -13.38 -2.22 -11.01
N TYR A 100 -13.73 -2.54 -12.25
CA TYR A 100 -12.98 -3.52 -13.06
C TYR A 100 -11.56 -3.07 -13.35
N GLY A 101 -11.36 -1.78 -13.67
CA GLY A 101 -10.02 -1.21 -13.85
C GLY A 101 -9.15 -1.32 -12.61
N ALA A 102 -9.70 -1.03 -11.42
CA ALA A 102 -8.99 -1.16 -10.16
C ALA A 102 -8.60 -2.62 -9.85
N ALA A 103 -9.54 -3.55 -10.03
CA ALA A 103 -9.27 -4.98 -9.87
C ALA A 103 -8.20 -5.47 -10.88
N SER A 104 -8.32 -5.09 -12.14
CA SER A 104 -7.34 -5.36 -13.20
C SER A 104 -5.94 -4.87 -12.84
N SER A 105 -5.80 -3.60 -12.44
CA SER A 105 -4.51 -3.04 -12.02
C SER A 105 -3.90 -3.79 -10.84
N TYR A 106 -4.73 -4.21 -9.86
CA TYR A 106 -4.28 -5.01 -8.73
C TYR A 106 -3.84 -6.41 -9.14
N GLY A 107 -4.63 -7.11 -9.96
CA GLY A 107 -4.30 -8.44 -10.45
C GLY A 107 -3.03 -8.47 -11.29
N LYS A 108 -2.85 -7.50 -12.20
CA LYS A 108 -1.62 -7.33 -12.97
C LYS A 108 -0.39 -7.15 -12.08
N LYS A 109 -0.50 -6.28 -11.07
CA LYS A 109 0.60 -6.03 -10.11
C LYS A 109 1.03 -7.32 -9.42
N TYR A 110 0.07 -8.10 -8.91
CA TYR A 110 0.39 -9.35 -8.19
C TYR A 110 0.87 -10.45 -9.12
N ALA A 111 0.34 -10.58 -10.34
CA ALA A 111 0.82 -11.55 -11.30
C ALA A 111 2.29 -11.29 -11.69
N LEU A 112 2.63 -10.03 -11.97
CA LEU A 112 4.01 -9.60 -12.20
C LEU A 112 4.89 -9.80 -10.97
N GLY A 113 4.36 -9.51 -9.77
CA GLY A 113 5.07 -9.73 -8.52
C GLY A 113 5.40 -11.20 -8.27
N ASN A 114 4.45 -12.10 -8.55
CA ASN A 114 4.66 -13.55 -8.46
C ASN A 114 5.68 -14.05 -9.50
N LEU A 115 5.65 -13.52 -10.73
CA LEU A 115 6.59 -13.91 -11.79
C LEU A 115 8.02 -13.47 -11.47
N PHE A 116 8.20 -12.22 -11.05
CA PHE A 116 9.52 -11.62 -10.82
C PHE A 116 9.99 -11.66 -9.36
N LEU A 117 9.28 -12.39 -8.49
CA LEU A 117 9.54 -12.48 -7.05
C LEU A 117 9.70 -11.10 -6.40
N ILE A 118 8.85 -10.16 -6.80
CA ILE A 118 8.86 -8.80 -6.25
C ILE A 118 8.17 -8.85 -4.90
N ASP A 119 8.98 -8.68 -3.87
CA ASP A 119 8.47 -8.54 -2.52
C ASP A 119 7.75 -7.18 -2.37
N ASP A 120 6.41 -7.26 -2.35
CA ASP A 120 5.54 -6.13 -2.09
C ASP A 120 5.22 -5.99 -0.60
N THR A 121 5.75 -6.88 0.26
CA THR A 121 5.72 -6.67 1.71
C THR A 121 6.36 -5.31 1.96
N GLN A 122 5.55 -4.40 2.46
CA GLN A 122 6.07 -3.59 3.52
C GLN A 122 6.16 -4.49 4.74
N ASP A 123 7.10 -4.16 5.61
CA ASP A 123 7.14 -4.50 7.02
C ASP A 123 5.84 -4.02 7.73
N SER A 124 4.68 -4.49 7.27
CA SER A 124 3.33 -4.14 7.73
C SER A 124 2.73 -5.22 8.63
N ASP A 125 3.38 -6.38 8.74
CA ASP A 125 3.25 -7.20 9.95
C ASP A 125 3.73 -6.43 11.20
N ALA A 126 4.54 -5.36 11.05
CA ALA A 126 4.84 -4.43 12.14
C ALA A 126 3.76 -3.36 12.40
N THR A 127 2.70 -3.25 11.58
CA THR A 127 1.66 -2.21 11.77
C THR A 127 0.22 -2.71 11.86
N ASN A 128 -0.03 -4.01 11.72
CA ASN A 128 -1.29 -4.62 12.20
C ASN A 128 -1.28 -4.78 13.74
N THR A 129 -1.13 -3.68 14.47
CA THR A 129 -1.65 -3.61 15.85
C THR A 129 -3.15 -3.36 15.80
N HIS A 130 -3.91 -4.42 15.49
CA HIS A 130 -5.30 -4.53 15.91
C HIS A 130 -5.34 -4.59 17.45
N GLY A 131 -5.15 -3.44 18.09
CA GLY A 131 -5.14 -3.33 19.55
C GLY A 131 -4.07 -2.36 20.05
N LYS A 132 -4.51 -1.13 20.34
CA LYS A 132 -3.78 -0.08 21.06
C LYS A 132 -2.58 0.51 20.30
N ASN A 133 -2.88 1.40 19.36
CA ASN A 133 -1.97 2.50 19.00
C ASN A 133 -1.50 3.19 20.28
N GLY A 134 -0.24 2.96 20.67
CA GLY A 134 0.52 3.93 21.44
C GLY A 134 0.65 5.18 20.57
N THR A 135 -0.30 6.11 20.68
CA THR A 135 -0.18 7.41 20.04
C THR A 135 1.11 8.04 20.53
N THR A 136 2.08 8.24 19.63
CA THR A 136 3.25 9.07 19.92
C THR A 136 2.71 10.47 20.20
N LYS A 137 2.56 10.79 21.50
CA LYS A 137 2.01 12.06 21.96
C LYS A 137 2.87 13.18 21.39
N LYS A 138 2.26 14.17 20.74
CA LYS A 138 3.00 15.31 20.17
C LYS A 138 3.43 16.24 21.32
N LYS A 139 4.62 16.85 21.25
CA LYS A 139 4.99 17.89 22.23
C LYS A 139 4.00 19.04 22.16
N LEU A 140 3.53 19.53 23.31
CA LEU A 140 2.68 20.71 23.38
C LEU A 140 3.53 21.94 23.03
N THR A 141 3.26 22.54 21.87
CA THR A 141 3.91 23.79 21.44
C THR A 141 3.27 24.99 22.14
N GLU A 142 3.93 26.15 22.13
CA GLU A 142 3.40 27.38 22.74
C GLU A 142 2.03 27.78 22.17
N ALA A 143 1.87 27.70 20.84
CA ALA A 143 0.58 27.93 20.19
C ALA A 143 -0.50 26.89 20.58
N GLY A 144 -0.07 25.65 20.86
CA GLY A 144 -0.94 24.59 21.38
C GLY A 144 -1.34 24.82 22.83
N LEU A 145 -0.45 25.39 23.64
CA LEU A 145 -0.69 25.71 25.04
C LEU A 145 -1.77 26.77 25.19
N THR A 146 -1.80 27.81 24.35
CA THR A 146 -2.87 28.82 24.35
C THR A 146 -4.25 28.20 24.15
N LYS A 147 -4.38 27.33 23.14
CA LYS A 147 -5.65 26.62 22.87
C LYS A 147 -6.01 25.63 23.98
N ALA A 148 -5.02 24.98 24.59
CA ALA A 148 -5.22 24.08 25.70
C ALA A 148 -5.72 24.82 26.95
N LYS A 149 -5.21 26.03 27.24
CA LYS A 149 -5.72 26.90 28.31
C LYS A 149 -7.17 27.30 28.07
N GLU A 150 -7.52 27.72 26.86
CA GLU A 150 -8.91 28.05 26.50
C GLU A 150 -9.87 26.86 26.64
N TYR A 151 -9.43 25.67 26.24
CA TYR A 151 -10.22 24.44 26.37
C TYR A 151 -10.50 24.11 27.84
N VAL A 152 -9.48 24.26 28.69
CA VAL A 152 -9.59 23.97 30.13
C VAL A 152 -10.42 25.02 30.86
N ALA A 153 -10.26 26.31 30.53
CA ALA A 153 -11.07 27.41 31.06
C ALA A 153 -12.57 27.27 30.71
N LYS A 154 -12.89 26.58 29.61
CA LYS A 154 -14.28 26.23 29.21
C LYS A 154 -14.80 24.94 29.85
N GLY A 155 -14.13 24.42 30.88
CA GLY A 155 -14.53 23.20 31.60
C GLY A 155 -13.99 21.90 31.00
N GLY A 156 -13.04 21.97 30.06
CA GLY A 156 -12.39 20.80 29.48
C GLY A 156 -11.39 20.14 30.42
N SER A 157 -11.31 18.80 30.38
CA SER A 157 -10.37 18.06 31.23
C SER A 157 -8.91 18.12 30.76
N ILE A 158 -7.99 18.39 31.69
CA ILE A 158 -6.53 18.31 31.49
C ILE A 158 -6.11 16.88 31.10
N SER A 159 -6.81 15.84 31.55
CA SER A 159 -6.51 14.45 31.17
C SER A 159 -6.66 14.21 29.66
N THR A 160 -7.63 14.88 29.02
CA THR A 160 -7.83 14.82 27.57
C THR A 160 -6.65 15.45 26.81
N ILE A 161 -6.04 16.49 27.36
CA ILE A 161 -4.84 17.13 26.78
C ILE A 161 -3.64 16.21 26.94
N LYS A 162 -3.41 15.65 28.14
CA LYS A 162 -2.29 14.73 28.40
C LYS A 162 -2.37 13.43 27.61
N ASN A 163 -3.55 13.02 27.14
CA ASN A 163 -3.71 11.85 26.27
C ASN A 163 -3.28 12.14 24.83
N LYS A 164 -3.34 13.40 24.39
CA LYS A 164 -3.00 13.82 23.03
C LYS A 164 -1.60 14.43 22.91
N TYR A 165 -1.09 15.04 23.99
CA TYR A 165 0.16 15.79 24.00
C TYR A 165 1.11 15.36 25.13
N ILE A 166 2.41 15.49 24.88
CA ILE A 166 3.43 15.49 25.93
C ILE A 166 3.42 16.89 26.53
N VAL A 167 3.05 16.97 27.81
CA VAL A 167 2.94 18.20 28.60
C VAL A 167 4.06 18.17 29.63
N SER A 168 4.90 19.21 29.66
CA SER A 168 5.92 19.34 30.72
C SER A 168 5.30 19.77 32.05
N ALA A 169 6.01 19.59 33.16
CA ALA A 169 5.53 20.03 34.49
C ALA A 169 5.12 21.52 34.49
N ASN A 170 5.94 22.40 33.91
CA ASN A 170 5.63 23.82 33.80
C ASN A 170 4.36 24.09 32.96
N GLN A 171 4.15 23.34 31.87
CA GLN A 171 2.95 23.49 31.04
C GLN A 171 1.70 22.98 31.75
N GLU A 172 1.84 21.95 32.59
CA GLU A 172 0.75 21.41 33.40
C GLU A 172 0.30 22.42 34.47
N GLU A 173 1.23 23.04 35.20
CA GLU A 173 0.92 24.10 36.16
C GLU A 173 0.18 25.27 35.48
N LEU A 174 0.63 25.68 34.30
CA LEU A 174 -0.02 26.73 33.51
C LEU A 174 -1.44 26.37 33.05
N LEU A 175 -1.74 25.08 32.89
CA LEU A 175 -3.09 24.59 32.56
C LEU A 175 -3.98 24.51 33.80
N ILE A 176 -3.43 24.12 34.96
CA ILE A 176 -4.14 24.13 36.24
C ILE A 176 -4.50 25.57 36.65
N GLN A 177 -3.57 26.51 36.50
CA GLN A 177 -3.85 27.93 36.78
C GLN A 177 -4.95 28.51 35.88
N ALA A 178 -5.16 27.96 34.69
CA ALA A 178 -6.24 28.37 33.78
C ALA A 178 -7.61 27.73 34.11
N THR A 179 -7.69 26.84 35.11
CA THR A 179 -8.97 26.32 35.67
C THR A 179 -9.55 27.18 36.79
N LEU A 180 -8.74 28.07 37.37
CA LEU A 180 -9.12 29.00 38.43
C LEU A 180 -9.62 30.31 37.84
#